data_AF-A0A914YUX6-F1
#
_entry.id   AF-A0A914YUX6-F1
#
_cell.length_a   1.000
_cell.length_b   1.000
_cell.length_c   1.000
_cell.angle_alpha   90.00
_cell.angle_beta   90.00
_cell.angle_gamma   90.00
#
_symmetry.space_group_name_H-M   'P 1'
#
loop_
_entity.id
_entity.type
_entity.pdbx_description
1 polymer ?
#
loop_
_entity_poly.entity_id
_entity_poly.type
_entity_poly.pdbx_seq_one_letter_code
_entity_poly.pdbx_strand_id
1 'polypeptide(L)'
;MVRPTEALVPARLSGMRDGKYVRSRDTRTPLEVQDCLLGMLSDRVMTVPELTGEASQLYAREGFNIIATANTRDRGVNEMSAALKRRFDFETVFPIMDFAQELELVASASARLLAHSGYSA
;
A
#
# COMPACT_ATOMS: atom_id res chain seq x y z
N MET A 1 2.74 29.48 -5.36
CA MET A 1 3.28 28.80 -4.16
C MET A 1 2.35 27.62 -3.88
N VAL A 2 2.76 26.40 -4.21
CA VAL A 2 1.98 25.17 -3.94
C VAL A 2 1.94 24.97 -2.42
N ARG A 3 0.79 24.64 -1.84
CA ARG A 3 0.72 24.41 -0.38
C ARG A 3 1.53 23.13 -0.08
N PRO A 4 2.37 23.07 0.97
CA PRO A 4 3.26 21.93 1.24
C PRO A 4 2.56 20.56 1.25
N THR A 5 1.29 20.53 1.66
CA THR A 5 0.44 19.34 1.68
C THR A 5 0.03 18.81 0.30
N GLU A 6 0.02 19.65 -0.74
CA GLU A 6 -0.32 19.26 -2.11
C GLU A 6 0.85 18.57 -2.83
N ALA A 7 2.07 18.64 -2.28
CA ALA A 7 3.29 18.03 -2.82
C ALA A 7 3.65 16.67 -2.21
N LEU A 8 3.02 16.29 -1.09
CA LEU A 8 3.22 15.00 -0.44
C LEU A 8 2.46 13.90 -1.17
N VAL A 9 3.00 12.66 -1.18
CA VAL A 9 2.30 11.49 -1.72
C VAL A 9 0.93 11.38 -1.01
N PRO A 10 -0.20 11.69 -1.67
CA PRO A 10 -1.42 12.05 -0.96
C PRO A 10 -2.00 10.92 -0.13
N ALA A 11 -1.72 9.68 -0.51
CA ALA A 11 -2.42 8.51 -0.03
C ALA A 11 -2.26 8.27 1.48
N ARG A 12 -1.04 8.38 2.03
CA ARG A 12 -0.79 8.10 3.47
C ARG A 12 -1.28 9.23 4.36
N LEU A 13 -0.95 10.47 4.00
CA LEU A 13 -1.39 11.66 4.74
C LEU A 13 -2.93 11.78 4.75
N SER A 14 -3.56 11.67 3.58
CA SER A 14 -5.03 11.73 3.48
C SER A 14 -5.66 10.52 4.16
N GLY A 15 -5.07 9.33 4.04
CA GLY A 15 -5.57 8.12 4.70
C GLY A 15 -5.58 8.22 6.21
N MET A 16 -4.48 8.69 6.82
CA MET A 16 -4.40 8.91 8.26
C MET A 16 -5.37 10.00 8.73
N ARG A 17 -5.46 11.10 8.00
CA ARG A 17 -6.37 12.22 8.30
C ARG A 17 -7.84 11.89 8.12
N ASP A 18 -8.19 10.94 7.25
CA ASP A 18 -9.58 10.58 6.96
C ASP A 18 -9.99 9.25 7.60
N GLY A 19 -9.07 8.51 8.22
CA GLY A 19 -9.36 7.18 8.78
C GLY A 19 -9.64 6.14 7.70
N LYS A 20 -8.84 6.12 6.62
CA LYS A 20 -9.04 5.23 5.46
C LYS A 20 -7.92 4.21 5.34
N TYR A 21 -8.24 3.09 4.67
CA TYR A 21 -7.23 2.14 4.23
C TYR A 21 -6.33 2.74 3.16
N VAL A 22 -5.02 2.56 3.33
CA VAL A 22 -4.02 2.99 2.37
C VAL A 22 -3.34 1.78 1.78
N ARG A 23 -3.41 1.66 0.46
CA ARG A 23 -2.68 0.63 -0.26
C ARG A 23 -1.23 1.07 -0.48
N SER A 24 -0.28 0.30 0.01
CA SER A 24 1.15 0.46 -0.29
C SER A 24 1.60 -0.63 -1.25
N ARG A 25 2.08 -0.26 -2.42
CA ARG A 25 2.76 -1.21 -3.31
C ARG A 25 4.23 -1.24 -2.95
N ASP A 26 4.77 -2.45 -2.89
CA ASP A 26 6.18 -2.75 -2.71
C ASP A 26 6.73 -2.42 -1.31
N THR A 27 6.69 -3.41 -0.42
CA THR A 27 7.37 -3.33 0.88
C THR A 27 8.84 -3.76 0.81
N ARG A 28 9.39 -3.91 -0.39
CA ARG A 28 10.80 -4.26 -0.64
C ARG A 28 11.58 -3.05 -1.16
N THR A 29 11.21 -1.87 -0.68
CA THR A 29 12.04 -0.66 -0.75
C THR A 29 13.23 -0.76 0.22
N PRO A 30 14.23 0.13 0.15
CA PRO A 30 15.27 0.23 1.18
C PRO A 30 14.70 0.32 2.60
N LEU A 31 15.47 -0.17 3.58
CA LEU A 31 15.04 -0.26 4.99
C LEU A 31 14.60 1.10 5.57
N GLU A 32 15.32 2.17 5.25
CA GLU A 32 14.97 3.53 5.67
C GLU A 32 13.56 3.96 5.25
N VAL A 33 13.12 3.53 4.06
CA VAL A 33 11.77 3.81 3.55
C VAL A 33 10.72 2.90 4.20
N GLN A 34 11.09 1.66 4.51
CA GLN A 34 10.22 0.73 5.23
C GLN A 34 9.96 1.20 6.66
N ASP A 35 10.99 1.71 7.34
CA ASP A 35 10.91 2.13 8.73
C ASP A 35 10.01 3.35 8.94
N CYS A 36 9.78 4.16 7.89
CA CYS A 36 8.75 5.20 7.90
C CYS A 36 7.34 4.65 8.24
N LEU A 37 7.06 3.36 7.97
CA LEU A 37 5.79 2.72 8.28
C LEU A 37 5.67 2.32 9.77
N LEU A 38 6.77 2.21 10.50
CA LEU A 38 6.75 1.70 11.88
C LEU A 38 5.96 2.60 12.82
N GLY A 39 6.15 3.92 12.75
CA GLY A 39 5.39 4.88 13.55
C GLY A 39 3.89 4.84 13.22
N MET A 40 3.55 4.73 11.94
CA MET A 40 2.16 4.66 11.48
C MET A 40 1.43 3.39 11.93
N LEU A 41 2.14 2.25 11.96
CA LEU A 41 1.57 0.94 12.31
C LEU A 41 1.60 0.65 13.82
N SER A 42 2.59 1.20 14.53
CA SER A 42 2.78 0.96 15.98
C SER A 42 2.08 2.02 16.81
N ASP A 43 2.53 3.28 16.68
CA ASP A 43 2.12 4.38 17.55
C ASP A 43 1.02 5.24 16.92
N ARG A 44 0.57 4.86 15.71
CA ARG A 44 -0.44 5.57 14.92
C ARG A 44 -0.08 7.03 14.66
N VAL A 45 1.21 7.31 14.49
CA VAL A 45 1.76 8.66 14.24
C VAL A 45 2.66 8.66 13.00
N MET A 46 2.60 9.74 12.23
CA MET A 46 3.48 10.02 11.11
C MET A 46 4.10 11.40 11.29
N THR A 47 5.42 11.45 11.21
CA THR A 47 6.16 12.73 11.16
C THR A 47 6.13 13.26 9.73
N VAL A 48 5.80 14.54 9.58
CA VAL A 48 5.83 15.28 8.31
C VAL A 48 6.87 16.40 8.46
N PRO A 49 8.14 16.15 8.07
CA PRO A 49 9.24 17.09 8.30
C PRO A 49 9.04 18.46 7.67
N GLU A 50 8.21 18.56 6.64
CA GLU A 50 7.88 19.79 5.93
C GLU A 50 6.91 20.70 6.70
N LEU A 51 6.31 20.22 7.80
CA LEU A 51 5.39 20.96 8.66
C LEU A 51 6.07 21.34 9.99
N THR A 52 5.66 22.46 10.59
CA THR A 52 6.27 23.01 11.81
C THR A 52 5.33 22.92 13.03
N GLY A 53 5.90 22.83 14.23
CA GLY A 53 5.13 22.83 15.48
C GLY A 53 4.25 21.59 15.64
N GLU A 54 3.04 21.76 16.18
CA GLU A 54 2.08 20.68 16.37
C GLU A 54 1.66 20.00 15.05
N ALA A 55 1.72 20.73 13.92
CA ALA A 55 1.40 20.19 12.60
C ALA A 55 2.47 19.23 12.04
N SER A 56 3.66 19.16 12.65
CA SER A 56 4.74 18.24 12.25
C SER A 56 4.43 16.77 12.55
N GLN A 57 3.46 16.51 13.43
CA GLN A 57 3.01 15.17 13.77
C GLN A 57 1.55 14.98 13.38
N LEU A 58 1.31 13.95 12.57
CA LEU A 58 -0.04 13.54 12.17
C LEU A 58 -0.42 12.27 12.91
N TYR A 59 -1.46 12.34 13.72
CA TYR A 59 -2.07 11.18 14.36
C TYR A 59 -3.13 10.56 13.45
N ALA A 60 -3.19 9.24 13.41
CA ALA A 60 -4.17 8.52 12.62
C ALA A 60 -5.56 8.62 13.26
N ARG A 61 -6.58 8.88 12.44
CA ARG A 61 -7.97 8.71 12.85
C ARG A 61 -8.36 7.24 12.84
N GLU A 62 -9.36 6.92 13.66
CA GLU A 62 -10.00 5.62 13.65
C GLU A 62 -10.44 5.23 12.22
N GLY A 63 -10.22 3.97 11.85
CA GLY A 63 -10.43 3.46 10.49
C GLY A 63 -9.19 3.43 9.61
N PHE A 64 -8.10 4.13 10.00
CA PHE A 64 -6.84 4.05 9.26
C PHE A 64 -6.15 2.69 9.42
N ASN A 65 -5.78 2.08 8.29
CA ASN A 65 -4.84 0.96 8.28
C ASN A 65 -4.11 0.86 6.92
N ILE A 66 -3.04 0.08 6.86
CA ILE A 66 -2.25 -0.08 5.64
C ILE A 66 -2.41 -1.50 5.11
N ILE A 67 -2.72 -1.60 3.82
CA ILE A 67 -2.69 -2.87 3.09
C ILE A 67 -1.48 -2.82 2.17
N ALA A 68 -0.53 -3.72 2.37
CA ALA A 68 0.70 -3.74 1.61
C ALA A 68 0.82 -5.03 0.79
N THR A 69 1.28 -4.88 -0.46
CA THR A 69 1.50 -6.02 -1.37
C THR A 69 2.97 -6.10 -1.74
N ALA A 70 3.54 -7.31 -1.69
CA ALA A 70 4.88 -7.59 -2.17
C ALA A 70 4.87 -8.83 -3.06
N ASN A 71 5.62 -8.78 -4.16
CA ASN A 71 5.76 -9.95 -5.01
C ASN A 71 6.69 -10.96 -4.35
N THR A 72 6.28 -12.22 -4.30
CA THR A 72 7.12 -13.29 -3.76
C THR A 72 8.37 -13.53 -4.63
N ARG A 73 8.31 -13.25 -5.94
CA ARG A 73 9.41 -13.43 -6.91
C ARG A 73 10.60 -12.47 -6.73
N ASP A 74 10.39 -11.28 -6.19
CA ASP A 74 11.46 -10.28 -6.01
C ASP A 74 12.34 -10.56 -4.78
N ARG A 75 12.45 -11.85 -4.38
CA ARG A 75 13.02 -12.26 -3.08
C ARG A 75 14.53 -12.11 -3.20
N GLY A 76 15.10 -11.10 -2.55
CA GLY A 76 16.54 -10.86 -2.53
C GLY A 76 16.99 -9.44 -2.91
N VAL A 77 16.09 -8.55 -3.37
CA VAL A 77 16.46 -7.14 -3.65
C VAL A 77 16.53 -6.32 -2.36
N ASN A 78 15.44 -6.31 -1.58
CA ASN A 78 15.44 -5.88 -0.19
C ASN A 78 14.57 -6.85 0.61
N GLU A 79 15.09 -7.28 1.76
CA GLU A 79 14.28 -8.04 2.70
C GLU A 79 13.46 -7.09 3.58
N MET A 80 12.26 -7.54 3.95
CA MET A 80 11.46 -6.80 4.91
C MET A 80 12.11 -6.89 6.30
N SER A 81 12.22 -5.73 6.96
CA SER A 81 12.81 -5.64 8.30
C SER A 81 12.07 -6.51 9.32
N ALA A 82 12.78 -7.02 10.32
CA ALA A 82 12.17 -7.84 11.38
C ALA A 82 11.13 -7.04 12.20
N ALA A 83 11.34 -5.74 12.36
CA ALA A 83 10.38 -4.85 13.01
C ALA A 83 9.08 -4.75 12.19
N LEU A 84 9.19 -4.52 10.89
CA LEU A 84 8.02 -4.37 10.02
C LEU A 84 7.24 -5.68 9.88
N LYS A 85 7.93 -6.83 9.82
CA LYS A 85 7.32 -8.17 9.86
C LYS A 85 6.47 -8.42 11.10
N ARG A 86 6.76 -7.79 12.24
CA ARG A 86 5.96 -7.94 13.47
C ARG A 86 4.71 -7.05 13.50
N ARG A 87 4.60 -6.11 12.56
CA ARG A 87 3.50 -5.13 12.49
C ARG A 87 2.49 -5.41 11.37
N PHE A 88 2.77 -6.40 10.53
CA PHE A 88 1.86 -6.85 9.48
C PHE A 88 1.35 -8.26 9.76
N ASP A 89 0.08 -8.48 9.42
CA ASP A 89 -0.45 -9.80 9.15
C ASP A 89 -0.17 -10.17 7.70
N PHE A 90 0.22 -11.42 7.46
CA PHE A 90 0.63 -11.89 6.14
C PHE A 90 -0.36 -12.90 5.59
N GLU A 91 -0.81 -12.65 4.36
CA GLU A 91 -1.58 -13.59 3.55
C GLU A 91 -0.85 -13.83 2.23
N THR A 92 -0.73 -15.08 1.81
CA THR A 92 -0.07 -15.44 0.55
C THR A 92 -1.11 -15.84 -0.48
N VAL A 93 -1.27 -15.02 -1.51
CA VAL A 93 -2.10 -15.38 -2.65
C VAL A 93 -1.31 -16.34 -3.54
N PHE A 94 -1.73 -17.60 -3.58
CA PHE A 94 -1.16 -18.62 -4.43
C PHE A 94 -1.68 -18.52 -5.87
N PRO A 95 -0.89 -18.97 -6.86
CA PRO A 95 -1.38 -19.08 -8.24
C PRO A 95 -2.54 -20.08 -8.33
N ILE A 96 -3.41 -19.88 -9.31
CA ILE A 96 -4.46 -20.85 -9.65
C ILE A 96 -3.78 -22.05 -10.33
N MET A 97 -3.90 -23.23 -9.72
CA MET A 97 -3.22 -24.43 -10.22
C MET A 97 -4.05 -25.23 -11.22
N ASP A 98 -5.38 -25.06 -11.21
CA ASP A 98 -6.28 -25.69 -12.17
C ASP A 98 -6.34 -24.86 -13.45
N PHE A 99 -5.87 -25.44 -14.55
CA PHE A 99 -5.85 -24.80 -15.86
C PHE A 99 -7.25 -24.41 -16.34
N ALA A 100 -8.27 -25.24 -16.10
CA ALA A 100 -9.62 -24.94 -16.54
C ALA A 100 -10.17 -23.70 -15.81
N GLN A 101 -9.92 -23.64 -14.49
CA GLN A 101 -10.29 -22.48 -13.67
C GLN A 101 -9.50 -21.22 -14.04
N GLU A 102 -8.20 -21.34 -14.29
CA GLU A 102 -7.36 -20.22 -14.72
C GLU A 102 -7.85 -19.68 -16.07
N LEU A 103 -8.14 -20.56 -17.03
CA LEU A 103 -8.64 -20.17 -18.35
C LEU A 103 -9.98 -19.45 -18.25
N GLU A 104 -10.91 -19.95 -17.43
CA GLU A 104 -12.21 -19.32 -17.18
C GLU A 104 -12.04 -17.91 -16.59
N LEU A 105 -11.16 -17.76 -15.59
CA LEU A 105 -10.87 -16.47 -14.96
C LEU A 105 -10.32 -15.47 -15.98
N VAL A 106 -9.34 -15.89 -16.80
CA VAL A 106 -8.73 -15.05 -17.83
C VAL A 106 -9.77 -14.65 -18.89
N ALA A 107 -10.60 -15.58 -19.34
CA ALA A 107 -11.65 -15.30 -20.32
C ALA A 107 -12.66 -14.28 -19.77
N SER A 108 -13.15 -14.48 -18.54
CA SER A 108 -14.09 -13.58 -17.86
C SER A 108 -13.50 -12.19 -17.61
N ALA A 109 -12.24 -12.10 -17.16
CA ALA A 109 -11.54 -10.84 -16.96
C ALA A 109 -11.34 -10.09 -18.28
N SER A 110 -10.90 -10.79 -19.33
CA SER A 110 -10.71 -10.23 -20.67
C SER A 110 -12.00 -9.67 -21.24
N ALA A 111 -13.09 -10.44 -21.16
CA ALA A 111 -14.41 -10.02 -21.64
C ALA A 111 -14.91 -8.75 -20.92
N ARG A 112 -14.77 -8.69 -19.60
CA ARG A 112 -15.13 -7.51 -18.79
C ARG A 112 -14.28 -6.29 -19.15
N LEU A 113 -12.98 -6.46 -19.39
CA LEU A 113 -12.09 -5.37 -19.80
C LEU A 113 -12.43 -4.86 -21.20
N LEU A 114 -12.77 -5.75 -22.14
CA LEU A 114 -13.23 -5.37 -23.48
C LEU A 114 -14.55 -4.59 -23.44
N ALA A 115 -15.51 -5.03 -22.62
CA ALA A 115 -16.77 -4.32 -22.43
C ALA A 115 -16.56 -2.89 -21.90
N HIS A 116 -15.54 -2.67 -21.08
CA HIS A 116 -15.19 -1.34 -20.56
C HIS A 116 -14.33 -0.49 -21.50
N SER A 117 -13.64 -1.09 -22.48
CA SER A 117 -12.72 -0.36 -23.36
C SER A 117 -13.42 0.32 -24.55
N GLY A 118 -14.73 0.09 -24.73
CA GLY A 118 -15.52 0.72 -25.79
C GLY A 118 -15.27 0.15 -27.19
N TYR A 119 -14.42 -0.86 -27.32
CA TYR A 119 -14.28 -1.64 -28.56
C TYR A 119 -15.24 -2.82 -28.51
N SER A 120 -16.25 -2.81 -29.39
CA SER A 120 -16.99 -4.02 -29.72
C SER A 120 -16.19 -4.85 -30.71
N ALA A 121 -16.21 -6.18 -30.51
CA ALA A 121 -15.39 -7.18 -31.17
C ALA A 121 -15.32 -7.08 -32.69
#